data_AF-A0AAV1ZUE3-F1
#
_entry.id   AF-A0AAV1ZUE3-F1
#
_cell.length_a   1.000
_cell.length_b   1.000
_cell.length_c   1.000
_cell.angle_alpha   90.00
_cell.angle_beta   90.00
_cell.angle_gamma   90.00
#
_symmetry.space_group_name_H-M   'P 1'
#
loop_
_entity.id
_entity.type
_entity.pdbx_description
1 polymer ?
#
loop_
_entity_poly.entity_id
_entity_poly.type
_entity_poly.pdbx_seq_one_letter_code
_entity_poly.pdbx_strand_id
1 'polypeptide(L)'
;HTKCNSSLSCIFFIILIFTLYSIYGITKEHLLYLQFRMKNSCLKNPIYLVENCSGAKYLGLPESTLEQAMINTQICDGFLVKRTQGVKESVTYLNMMTKMLRRKYQNLTLISGSKEAVQKKTISSNIFMSFKEFNCSSVKNKNLTVKEMFAKHLLQFFGLSVDRAAAIVDVFKTPSEFIDALEKCSSENEKVQLISSIKYGLHKKNIGPALSRSLLLFYSPS
;
A
#
# COMPACT_ATOMS: atom_id res chain seq x y z
N HIS A 1 -10.45 16.96 30.06
CA HIS A 1 -9.65 18.17 29.78
C HIS A 1 -8.17 17.81 29.71
N THR A 2 -7.62 17.62 28.52
CA THR A 2 -6.18 17.50 28.29
C THR A 2 -5.82 18.46 27.16
N LYS A 3 -5.10 19.54 27.51
CA LYS A 3 -4.51 20.48 26.55
C LYS A 3 -3.50 19.69 25.71
N CYS A 4 -3.87 19.31 24.50
CA CYS A 4 -2.98 18.61 23.59
C CYS A 4 -2.16 19.64 22.82
N ASN A 5 -0.87 19.71 23.18
CA ASN A 5 0.15 20.56 22.62
C ASN A 5 0.26 20.42 21.09
N SER A 6 0.83 21.46 20.49
CA SER A 6 1.31 21.72 19.12
C SER A 6 1.70 20.56 18.18
N SER A 7 1.76 19.31 18.63
CA SER A 7 2.12 18.13 17.85
C SER A 7 0.97 17.48 17.07
N LEU A 8 -0.31 17.80 17.36
CA LEU A 8 -1.42 17.28 16.56
C LEU A 8 -1.46 17.89 15.15
N SER A 9 -1.07 19.15 15.00
CA SER A 9 -1.17 19.90 13.73
C SER A 9 -0.41 19.27 12.56
N CYS A 10 0.65 18.50 12.84
CA CYS A 10 1.48 17.88 11.80
C CYS A 10 0.91 16.57 11.24
N ILE A 11 -0.08 15.94 11.89
CA ILE A 11 -0.61 14.62 11.49
C ILE A 11 -1.71 14.77 10.42
N PHE A 12 -2.28 15.96 10.26
CA PHE A 12 -3.49 16.15 9.47
C PHE A 12 -3.29 15.97 7.97
N PHE A 13 -2.07 16.19 7.48
CA PHE A 13 -1.70 16.07 6.08
C PHE A 13 -0.24 15.64 6.01
N ILE A 14 0.02 14.43 5.50
CA ILE A 14 1.36 14.12 5.00
C ILE A 14 1.44 14.69 3.60
N ILE A 15 2.20 15.77 3.49
CA ILE A 15 2.58 16.36 2.22
C ILE A 15 3.86 15.65 1.81
N LEU A 16 3.75 14.79 0.80
CA LEU A 16 4.93 14.19 0.19
C LEU A 16 5.48 15.20 -0.81
N ILE A 17 6.63 15.75 -0.48
CA ILE A 17 7.40 16.63 -1.37
C ILE A 17 8.23 15.70 -2.24
N PHE A 18 7.84 15.53 -3.50
CA PHE A 18 8.69 14.91 -4.50
C PHE A 18 9.23 15.99 -5.42
N THR A 19 10.54 16.17 -5.39
CA THR A 19 11.25 16.87 -6.46
C THR A 19 11.16 16.00 -7.71
N LEU A 20 10.92 16.61 -8.89
CA LEU A 20 10.84 15.89 -10.16
C LEU A 20 11.94 14.83 -10.33
N TYR A 21 13.19 15.13 -9.96
CA TYR A 21 14.33 14.20 -9.98
C TYR A 21 14.05 12.83 -9.33
N SER A 22 13.30 12.80 -8.23
CA SER A 22 12.92 11.54 -7.57
C SER A 22 11.86 10.78 -8.38
N ILE A 23 10.91 11.45 -9.03
CA ILE A 23 9.91 10.79 -9.89
C ILE A 23 10.58 10.13 -11.10
N TYR A 24 11.63 10.74 -11.66
CA TYR A 24 12.40 10.20 -12.79
C TYR A 24 13.32 9.03 -12.42
N GLY A 25 13.89 9.03 -11.21
CA GLY A 25 14.78 7.95 -10.73
C GLY A 25 14.06 6.82 -9.98
N ILE A 26 12.80 7.00 -9.62
CA ILE A 26 12.00 5.98 -8.96
C ILE A 26 11.49 5.00 -10.02
N THR A 27 12.05 3.80 -10.06
CA THR A 27 11.45 2.64 -10.74
C THR A 27 9.97 2.55 -10.37
N LYS A 28 9.08 2.21 -11.32
CA LYS A 28 7.62 2.11 -11.10
C LYS A 28 7.24 1.42 -9.77
N GLU A 29 8.03 0.45 -9.33
CA GLU A 29 7.88 -0.28 -8.08
C GLU A 29 7.93 0.59 -6.81
N HIS A 30 8.84 1.57 -6.74
CA HIS A 30 9.01 2.41 -5.56
C HIS A 30 7.86 3.43 -5.44
N LEU A 31 7.33 3.95 -6.55
CA LEU A 31 6.11 4.78 -6.55
C LEU A 31 4.90 3.96 -6.11
N LEU A 32 4.74 2.74 -6.62
CA LEU A 32 3.68 1.82 -6.21
C LEU A 32 3.77 1.49 -4.71
N TYR A 33 4.97 1.26 -4.18
CA TYR A 33 5.18 1.01 -2.76
C TYR A 33 4.82 2.22 -1.89
N LEU A 34 5.25 3.42 -2.27
CA LEU A 34 4.94 4.67 -1.56
C LEU A 34 3.43 4.96 -1.59
N GLN A 35 2.78 4.79 -2.74
CA GLN A 35 1.32 4.91 -2.88
C GLN A 35 0.59 3.87 -2.03
N PHE A 36 1.02 2.60 -2.04
CA PHE A 36 0.45 1.54 -1.21
C PHE A 36 0.56 1.86 0.29
N ARG A 37 1.72 2.35 0.74
CA ARG A 37 1.93 2.75 2.14
C ARG A 37 0.98 3.88 2.56
N MET A 38 0.74 4.85 1.66
CA MET A 38 -0.15 5.97 1.91
C MET A 38 -1.63 5.56 1.90
N LYS A 39 -2.05 4.67 0.99
CA LYS A 39 -3.40 4.09 0.99
C LYS A 39 -3.70 3.32 2.28
N ASN A 40 -2.69 2.68 2.87
CA ASN A 40 -2.82 1.96 4.14
C ASN A 40 -2.63 2.84 5.39
N SER A 41 -2.27 4.11 5.19
CA SER A 41 -2.23 5.12 6.24
C SER A 41 -3.64 5.67 6.47
N CYS A 42 -4.00 5.97 7.72
CA CYS A 42 -5.37 6.45 8.05
C CYS A 42 -5.57 7.95 7.76
N LEU A 43 -4.87 8.46 6.75
CA LEU A 43 -4.94 9.85 6.34
C LEU A 43 -6.18 10.06 5.48
N LYS A 44 -6.98 11.06 5.85
CA LYS A 44 -8.23 11.37 5.13
C LYS A 44 -7.97 12.09 3.81
N ASN A 45 -6.91 12.90 3.72
CA ASN A 45 -6.65 13.76 2.57
C ASN A 45 -5.14 13.81 2.26
N PRO A 46 -4.57 12.80 1.57
CA PRO A 46 -3.15 12.86 1.20
C PRO A 46 -2.91 13.89 0.09
N ILE A 47 -1.84 14.67 0.19
CA ILE A 47 -1.45 15.68 -0.80
C ILE A 47 -0.13 15.28 -1.44
N TYR A 48 -0.10 15.29 -2.77
CA TYR A 48 1.08 15.06 -3.59
C TYR A 48 1.60 16.40 -4.12
N LEU A 49 2.74 16.88 -3.59
CA LEU A 49 3.36 18.14 -4.00
C LEU A 49 4.43 17.87 -5.07
N VAL A 50 4.18 18.32 -6.30
CA VAL A 50 5.08 18.16 -7.45
C VAL A 50 5.84 19.46 -7.68
N GLU A 51 7.14 19.42 -7.40
CA GLU A 51 8.02 20.57 -7.59
C GLU A 51 8.70 20.54 -8.95
N ASN A 52 8.43 21.57 -9.75
CA ASN A 52 9.04 21.81 -11.04
C ASN A 52 10.36 22.55 -10.87
N CYS A 53 11.48 21.85 -10.90
CA CYS A 53 12.80 22.49 -10.91
C CYS A 53 13.15 22.90 -12.34
N SER A 54 13.48 24.17 -12.56
CA SER A 54 13.82 24.75 -13.85
C SER A 54 14.94 24.03 -14.63
N GLY A 55 15.73 23.17 -13.96
CA GLY A 55 16.77 22.32 -14.55
C GLY A 55 16.32 20.92 -15.02
N ALA A 56 15.04 20.56 -14.84
CA ALA A 56 14.51 19.21 -15.10
C ALA A 56 14.03 18.98 -16.55
N LYS A 57 14.11 19.98 -17.43
CA LYS A 57 13.61 19.89 -18.83
C LYS A 57 14.31 18.83 -19.70
N TYR A 58 15.41 18.23 -19.23
CA TYR A 58 16.21 17.24 -19.97
C TYR A 58 16.14 15.81 -19.43
N LEU A 59 15.12 15.45 -18.62
CA LEU A 59 15.08 14.18 -17.88
C LEU A 59 14.41 12.97 -18.60
N GLY A 60 14.32 12.99 -19.93
CA GLY A 60 14.10 11.77 -20.73
C GLY A 60 12.70 11.14 -20.72
N LEU A 61 11.70 11.69 -20.02
CA LEU A 61 10.28 11.33 -20.21
C LEU A 61 9.49 12.49 -20.81
N PRO A 62 8.58 12.22 -21.76
CA PRO A 62 7.64 13.22 -22.27
C PRO A 62 6.82 13.84 -21.15
N GLU A 63 6.58 15.16 -21.23
CA GLU A 63 5.72 15.90 -20.31
C GLU A 63 4.31 15.28 -20.21
N SER A 64 3.81 14.72 -21.32
CA SER A 64 2.54 13.99 -21.37
C SER A 64 2.48 12.78 -20.44
N THR A 65 3.59 12.07 -20.24
CA THR A 65 3.66 10.91 -19.33
C THR A 65 3.58 11.36 -17.87
N LEU A 66 4.20 12.49 -17.54
CA LEU A 66 4.12 13.08 -16.21
C LEU A 66 2.69 13.53 -15.92
N GLU A 67 2.06 14.26 -16.85
CA GLU A 67 0.66 14.68 -16.76
C GLU A 67 -0.26 13.47 -16.53
N GLN A 68 -0.08 12.40 -17.30
CA GLN A 68 -0.86 11.17 -17.12
C GLN A 68 -0.65 10.53 -15.75
N ALA A 69 0.59 10.48 -15.24
CA ALA A 69 0.87 9.94 -13.91
C ALA A 69 0.20 10.77 -12.80
N MET A 70 0.17 12.10 -12.96
CA MET A 70 -0.50 13.01 -12.03
C MET A 70 -2.01 12.82 -12.05
N ILE A 71 -2.62 12.72 -13.24
CA ILE A 71 -4.04 12.45 -13.42
C ILE A 71 -4.40 11.10 -12.80
N ASN A 72 -3.61 10.06 -13.06
CA ASN A 72 -3.83 8.73 -12.47
C ASN A 72 -3.77 8.78 -10.93
N THR A 73 -2.82 9.52 -10.37
CA THR A 73 -2.68 9.68 -8.91
C THR A 73 -3.88 10.44 -8.31
N GLN A 74 -4.42 11.42 -9.03
CA GLN A 74 -5.58 12.16 -8.58
C GLN A 74 -6.88 11.33 -8.68
N ILE A 75 -7.10 10.65 -9.81
CA ILE A 75 -8.34 9.93 -10.09
C ILE A 75 -8.36 8.55 -9.44
N CYS A 76 -7.33 7.73 -9.66
CA CYS A 76 -7.30 6.33 -9.22
C CYS A 76 -6.93 6.21 -7.74
N ASP A 77 -6.10 7.11 -7.23
CA ASP A 77 -5.58 7.02 -5.85
C ASP A 77 -6.25 8.01 -4.89
N GLY A 78 -6.97 9.03 -5.39
CA GLY A 78 -7.69 10.01 -4.58
C GLY A 78 -6.79 11.04 -3.88
N PHE A 79 -5.57 11.25 -4.37
CA PHE A 79 -4.64 12.22 -3.82
C PHE A 79 -4.92 13.62 -4.37
N LEU A 80 -4.78 14.64 -3.54
CA LEU A 80 -4.80 16.02 -4.03
C LEU A 80 -3.41 16.37 -4.58
N VAL A 81 -3.34 16.72 -5.85
CA VAL A 81 -2.07 17.05 -6.50
C VAL A 81 -1.87 18.57 -6.54
N LYS A 82 -0.75 19.07 -6.00
CA LYS A 82 -0.36 20.49 -6.05
C LYS A 82 0.96 20.65 -6.79
N ARG A 83 0.99 21.49 -7.83
CA ARG A 83 2.22 21.88 -8.54
C ARG A 83 2.83 23.13 -7.92
N THR A 84 4.16 23.17 -7.88
CA THR A 84 4.96 24.35 -7.53
C THR A 84 6.13 24.49 -8.50
N GLN A 85 6.57 25.71 -8.78
CA GLN A 85 7.66 26.02 -9.72
C GLN A 85 9.04 26.04 -9.05
N GLY A 86 9.14 25.55 -7.81
CA GLY A 86 10.39 25.44 -7.07
C GLY A 86 10.21 25.57 -5.56
N VAL A 87 11.32 25.37 -4.85
CA VAL A 87 11.37 25.32 -3.37
C VAL A 87 10.71 26.53 -2.71
N LYS A 88 10.91 27.75 -3.25
CA LYS A 88 10.33 28.98 -2.66
C LYS A 88 8.79 28.97 -2.70
N GLU A 89 8.21 28.48 -3.79
CA GLU A 89 6.75 28.37 -3.90
C GLU A 89 6.23 27.21 -3.03
N SER A 90 6.96 26.09 -2.97
CA SER A 90 6.68 24.97 -2.06
C SER A 90 6.61 25.44 -0.60
N VAL A 91 7.60 26.21 -0.12
CA VAL A 91 7.61 26.74 1.25
C VAL A 91 6.44 27.71 1.48
N THR A 92 6.16 28.58 0.52
CA THR A 92 5.01 29.50 0.58
C THR A 92 3.68 28.74 0.71
N TYR A 93 3.51 27.70 -0.09
CA TYR A 93 2.35 26.82 -0.05
C TYR A 93 2.21 26.13 1.32
N LEU A 94 3.29 25.55 1.84
CA LEU A 94 3.30 24.89 3.16
C LEU A 94 2.94 25.87 4.30
N ASN A 95 3.47 27.09 4.24
CA ASN A 95 3.16 28.14 5.21
C ASN A 95 1.67 28.54 5.17
N MET A 96 1.12 28.70 3.97
CA MET A 96 -0.30 29.04 3.80
C MET A 96 -1.20 27.90 4.27
N MET A 97 -0.88 26.67 3.90
CA MET A 97 -1.57 25.46 4.37
C MET A 97 -1.59 25.37 5.90
N THR A 98 -0.44 25.58 6.55
CA THR A 98 -0.31 25.58 8.01
C THR A 98 -1.21 26.63 8.66
N LYS A 99 -1.24 27.85 8.11
CA LYS A 99 -2.13 28.92 8.59
C LYS A 99 -3.62 28.57 8.43
N MET A 100 -4.00 27.99 7.29
CA MET A 100 -5.38 27.56 7.03
C MET A 100 -5.81 26.46 8.00
N LEU A 101 -4.97 25.46 8.26
CA LEU A 101 -5.25 24.39 9.22
C LEU A 101 -5.42 24.95 10.63
N ARG A 102 -4.53 25.86 11.06
CA ARG A 102 -4.62 26.50 12.36
C ARG A 102 -5.96 27.22 12.54
N ARG A 103 -6.41 27.96 11.53
CA ARG A 103 -7.71 28.65 11.54
C ARG A 103 -8.87 27.66 11.57
N LYS A 104 -8.83 26.62 10.75
CA LYS A 104 -9.89 25.60 10.64
C LYS A 104 -10.16 24.89 11.96
N TYR A 105 -9.10 24.57 12.72
CA TYR A 105 -9.21 23.80 13.96
C TYR A 105 -9.12 24.65 15.24
N GLN A 106 -9.06 25.98 15.13
CA GLN A 106 -8.87 26.87 16.28
C GLN A 106 -9.91 26.69 17.39
N ASN A 107 -11.16 26.42 17.01
CA ASN A 107 -12.30 26.29 17.92
C ASN A 107 -12.88 24.86 17.95
N LEU A 108 -12.14 23.87 17.45
CA LEU A 108 -12.58 22.48 17.41
C LEU A 108 -11.87 21.65 18.48
N THR A 109 -12.65 20.88 19.24
CA THR A 109 -12.08 19.85 20.11
C THR A 109 -11.70 18.63 19.29
N LEU A 110 -10.41 18.34 19.25
CA LEU A 110 -9.84 17.18 18.57
C LEU A 110 -9.82 15.99 19.54
N ILE A 111 -10.30 14.84 19.10
CA ILE A 111 -10.35 13.61 19.90
C ILE A 111 -9.32 12.63 19.33
N SER A 112 -8.53 12.01 20.21
CA SER A 112 -7.62 10.93 19.81
C SER A 112 -8.40 9.62 19.73
N GLY A 113 -8.31 8.89 18.62
CA GLY A 113 -8.93 7.58 18.42
C GLY A 113 -7.96 6.57 17.80
N SER A 114 -8.25 5.28 17.99
CA SER A 114 -7.45 4.19 17.42
C SER A 114 -7.60 4.11 15.90
N LYS A 115 -6.70 3.37 15.26
CA LYS A 115 -6.74 3.07 13.81
C LYS A 115 -8.12 2.60 13.34
N GLU A 116 -8.74 1.68 14.06
CA GLU A 116 -10.04 1.11 13.69
C GLU A 116 -11.16 2.13 13.83
N ALA A 117 -11.09 3.02 14.83
CA ALA A 117 -12.07 4.07 15.06
C ALA A 117 -11.99 5.19 14.01
N VAL A 118 -10.79 5.51 13.52
CA VAL A 118 -10.59 6.50 12.44
C VAL A 118 -11.04 5.94 11.08
N GLN A 119 -10.88 4.63 10.85
CA GLN A 119 -11.27 3.95 9.59
C GLN A 119 -12.78 3.70 9.48
N LYS A 120 -13.45 3.39 10.59
CA LYS A 120 -14.91 3.36 10.65
C LYS A 120 -15.42 4.79 10.54
N LYS A 121 -15.71 5.25 9.32
CA LYS A 121 -16.21 6.59 8.92
C LYS A 121 -17.48 7.08 9.67
N THR A 122 -17.96 6.31 10.64
CA THR A 122 -19.18 6.53 11.42
C THR A 122 -19.01 7.54 12.57
N ILE A 123 -17.77 7.83 13.00
CA ILE A 123 -17.55 8.66 14.19
C ILE A 123 -16.85 9.96 13.78
N SER A 124 -17.62 11.06 13.82
CA SER A 124 -17.27 12.49 13.73
C SER A 124 -15.97 12.93 13.02
N SER A 125 -16.06 14.01 12.25
CA SER A 125 -14.92 14.64 11.55
C SER A 125 -13.73 15.02 12.45
N ASN A 126 -13.89 14.98 13.77
CA ASN A 126 -12.94 15.49 14.76
C ASN A 126 -12.12 14.41 15.47
N ILE A 127 -12.28 13.13 15.09
CA ILE A 127 -11.42 12.05 15.59
C ILE A 127 -10.21 11.88 14.69
N PHE A 128 -9.04 11.86 15.33
CA PHE A 128 -7.73 11.72 14.70
C PHE A 128 -6.88 10.71 15.47
N MET A 129 -5.94 10.09 14.79
CA MET A 129 -4.95 9.24 15.45
C MET A 129 -3.86 10.09 16.10
N SER A 130 -3.29 9.61 17.20
CA SER A 130 -2.11 10.26 17.81
C SER A 130 -0.87 10.16 16.90
N PHE A 131 0.09 11.10 17.01
CA PHE A 131 1.32 11.06 16.20
C PHE A 131 2.11 9.78 16.43
N LYS A 132 2.17 9.32 17.69
CA LYS A 132 2.87 8.10 18.09
C LYS A 132 2.28 6.87 17.40
N GLU A 133 0.97 6.69 17.48
CA GLU A 133 0.28 5.57 16.84
C GLU A 133 0.38 5.63 15.32
N PHE A 134 0.28 6.84 14.75
CA PHE A 134 0.49 7.06 13.32
C PHE A 134 1.89 6.60 12.88
N ASN A 135 2.93 7.04 13.59
CA ASN A 135 4.31 6.69 13.29
C ASN A 135 4.56 5.18 13.49
N CYS A 136 4.10 4.59 14.59
CA CYS A 136 4.18 3.16 14.84
C CYS A 136 3.50 2.33 13.75
N SER A 137 2.30 2.74 13.31
CA SER A 137 1.57 2.06 12.24
C SER A 137 2.24 2.19 10.86
N SER A 138 3.15 3.16 10.72
CA SER A 138 3.93 3.43 9.51
C SER A 138 5.30 2.72 9.51
N VAL A 139 5.78 2.24 10.66
CA VAL A 139 7.03 1.47 10.77
C VAL A 139 6.76 0.01 10.40
N LYS A 140 7.69 -0.56 9.62
CA LYS A 140 7.60 -1.73 8.72
C LYS A 140 7.12 -3.10 9.27
N ASN A 141 6.49 -3.20 10.43
CA ASN A 141 6.06 -4.48 10.98
C ASN A 141 4.54 -4.58 11.05
N LYS A 142 3.91 -4.83 9.89
CA LYS A 142 2.56 -5.38 9.88
C LYS A 142 2.67 -6.79 10.47
N ASN A 143 1.95 -7.08 11.55
CA ASN A 143 1.80 -8.46 12.01
C ASN A 143 1.14 -9.24 10.87
N LEU A 144 1.92 -10.06 10.18
CA LEU A 144 1.42 -10.91 9.11
C LEU A 144 0.78 -12.13 9.76
N THR A 145 -0.45 -12.41 9.35
CA THR A 145 -1.09 -13.68 9.68
C THR A 145 -0.32 -14.83 9.03
N VAL A 146 -0.46 -16.06 9.58
CA VAL A 146 0.11 -17.26 8.98
C VAL A 146 -0.33 -17.42 7.52
N LYS A 147 -1.60 -17.05 7.23
CA LYS A 147 -2.17 -16.99 5.87
C LYS A 147 -1.38 -16.04 4.95
N GLU A 148 -1.12 -14.81 5.39
CA GLU A 148 -0.37 -13.82 4.61
C GLU A 148 1.11 -14.23 4.45
N MET A 149 1.71 -14.84 5.47
CA MET A 149 3.07 -15.39 5.37
C MET A 149 3.15 -16.53 4.37
N PHE A 150 2.15 -17.42 4.35
CA PHE A 150 2.08 -18.50 3.38
C PHE A 150 1.92 -17.97 1.95
N ALA A 151 1.03 -16.99 1.73
CA ALA A 151 0.90 -16.33 0.43
C ALA A 151 2.23 -15.70 -0.03
N LYS A 152 2.95 -15.02 0.86
CA LYS A 152 4.28 -14.46 0.53
C LYS A 152 5.32 -15.52 0.21
N HIS A 153 5.27 -16.66 0.88
CA HIS A 153 6.14 -17.78 0.59
C HIS A 153 5.85 -18.35 -0.80
N LEU A 154 4.57 -18.54 -1.16
CA LEU A 154 4.18 -18.98 -2.50
C LEU A 154 4.60 -18.00 -3.60
N LEU A 155 4.57 -16.70 -3.33
CA LEU A 155 5.04 -15.69 -4.30
C LEU A 155 6.54 -15.71 -4.58
N GLN A 156 7.34 -16.47 -3.81
CA GLN A 156 8.76 -16.68 -4.12
C GLN A 156 8.98 -17.68 -5.27
N PHE A 157 7.96 -18.47 -5.62
CA PHE A 157 8.07 -19.44 -6.71
C PHE A 157 7.84 -18.76 -8.06
N PHE A 158 8.75 -19.00 -9.00
CA PHE A 158 8.64 -18.49 -10.35
C PHE A 158 7.33 -18.96 -11.01
N GLY A 159 6.53 -18.02 -11.50
CA GLY A 159 5.26 -18.30 -12.16
C GLY A 159 4.03 -18.34 -11.24
N LEU A 160 4.17 -18.17 -9.92
CA LEU A 160 3.02 -17.94 -9.04
C LEU A 160 2.71 -16.44 -8.95
N SER A 161 1.63 -16.02 -9.62
CA SER A 161 1.09 -14.67 -9.50
C SER A 161 0.30 -14.48 -8.20
N VAL A 162 -0.02 -13.23 -7.87
CA VAL A 162 -0.87 -12.87 -6.71
C VAL A 162 -2.20 -13.63 -6.73
N ASP A 163 -2.86 -13.71 -7.89
CA ASP A 163 -4.13 -14.43 -8.03
C ASP A 163 -3.99 -15.94 -7.79
N ARG A 164 -2.89 -16.53 -8.27
CA ARG A 164 -2.61 -17.97 -8.07
C ARG A 164 -2.31 -18.27 -6.61
N ALA A 165 -1.46 -17.46 -5.98
CA ALA A 165 -1.13 -17.60 -4.56
C ALA A 165 -2.37 -17.40 -3.68
N ALA A 166 -3.21 -16.40 -3.98
CA ALA A 166 -4.47 -16.18 -3.27
C ALA A 166 -5.40 -17.40 -3.38
N ALA A 167 -5.55 -17.97 -4.58
CA ALA A 167 -6.40 -19.16 -4.78
C ALA A 167 -5.90 -20.39 -4.00
N ILE A 168 -4.59 -20.63 -3.94
CA ILE A 168 -4.02 -21.73 -3.12
C ILE A 168 -4.30 -21.48 -1.64
N VAL A 169 -4.08 -20.25 -1.18
CA VAL A 169 -4.17 -19.90 0.25
C VAL A 169 -5.61 -19.78 0.75
N ASP A 170 -6.57 -19.63 -0.17
CA ASP A 170 -8.00 -19.74 0.12
C ASP A 170 -8.45 -21.18 0.34
N VAL A 171 -7.79 -22.15 -0.31
CA VAL A 171 -8.01 -23.58 -0.09
C VAL A 171 -7.23 -24.08 1.13
N PHE A 172 -5.96 -23.72 1.24
CA PHE A 172 -5.05 -24.13 2.31
C PHE A 172 -4.53 -22.90 3.04
N LYS A 173 -5.05 -22.62 4.23
CA LYS A 173 -4.77 -21.35 4.92
C LYS A 173 -3.34 -21.30 5.48
N THR A 174 -2.72 -22.46 5.66
CA THR A 174 -1.39 -22.59 6.27
C THR A 174 -0.50 -23.59 5.52
N PRO A 175 0.84 -23.49 5.63
CA PRO A 175 1.74 -24.47 5.03
C PRO A 175 1.53 -25.88 5.60
N SER A 176 1.22 -26.00 6.90
CA SER A 176 0.93 -27.30 7.52
C SER A 176 -0.31 -27.94 6.92
N GLU A 177 -1.41 -27.20 6.79
CA GLU A 177 -2.64 -27.69 6.15
C GLU A 177 -2.39 -28.11 4.69
N PHE A 178 -1.50 -27.40 3.98
CA PHE A 178 -1.09 -27.76 2.63
C PHE A 178 -0.31 -29.09 2.60
N ILE A 179 0.67 -29.27 3.48
CA ILE A 179 1.46 -30.51 3.58
C ILE A 179 0.57 -31.68 4.00
N ASP A 180 -0.28 -31.50 5.02
CA ASP A 180 -1.22 -32.53 5.49
C ASP A 180 -2.16 -33.01 4.37
N ALA A 181 -2.57 -32.10 3.48
CA ALA A 181 -3.40 -32.46 2.33
C ALA A 181 -2.62 -33.25 1.27
N LEU A 182 -1.33 -32.97 1.10
CA LEU A 182 -0.44 -33.73 0.22
C LEU A 182 -0.14 -35.13 0.77
N GLU A 183 0.07 -35.26 2.09
CA GLU A 183 0.34 -36.55 2.74
C GLU A 183 -0.87 -37.50 2.68
N LYS A 184 -2.10 -36.96 2.65
CA LYS A 184 -3.32 -37.75 2.47
C LYS A 184 -3.47 -38.33 1.06
N CYS A 185 -2.73 -37.81 0.07
CA CYS A 185 -2.78 -38.31 -1.29
C CYS A 185 -1.91 -39.57 -1.44
N SER A 186 -2.44 -40.58 -2.12
CA SER A 186 -1.78 -41.89 -2.24
C SER A 186 -0.73 -41.92 -3.35
N SER A 187 -0.81 -41.00 -4.31
CA SER A 187 0.09 -40.96 -5.48
C SER A 187 0.56 -39.55 -5.83
N GLU A 188 1.74 -39.42 -6.42
CA GLU A 188 2.26 -38.15 -6.92
C GLU A 188 1.34 -37.51 -7.98
N ASN A 189 0.67 -38.32 -8.80
CA ASN A 189 -0.30 -37.82 -9.77
C ASN A 189 -1.53 -37.19 -9.10
N GLU A 190 -2.00 -37.77 -8.00
CA GLU A 190 -3.10 -37.22 -7.20
C GLU A 190 -2.70 -35.90 -6.53
N LYS A 191 -1.48 -35.81 -5.99
CA LYS A 191 -0.92 -34.56 -5.46
C LYS A 191 -0.85 -33.46 -6.51
N VAL A 192 -0.43 -33.79 -7.74
CA VAL A 192 -0.41 -32.83 -8.87
C VAL A 192 -1.83 -32.40 -9.23
N GLN A 193 -2.78 -33.33 -9.24
CA GLN A 193 -4.17 -33.07 -9.58
C GLN A 193 -4.87 -32.18 -8.55
N LEU A 194 -4.58 -32.37 -7.26
CA LEU A 194 -5.09 -31.56 -6.16
C LEU A 194 -4.78 -30.07 -6.36
N ILE A 195 -3.53 -29.74 -6.69
CA ILE A 195 -3.11 -28.35 -6.89
C ILE A 195 -3.54 -27.82 -8.26
N SER A 196 -3.43 -28.63 -9.31
CA SER A 196 -3.66 -28.17 -10.69
C SER A 196 -5.13 -27.86 -10.97
N SER A 197 -6.05 -28.49 -10.24
CA SER A 197 -7.50 -28.26 -10.34
C SER A 197 -7.98 -26.98 -9.62
N ILE A 198 -7.12 -26.33 -8.83
CA ILE A 198 -7.44 -25.07 -8.16
C ILE A 198 -7.69 -23.98 -9.19
N LYS A 199 -8.82 -23.29 -9.04
CA LYS A 199 -9.25 -22.22 -9.93
C LYS A 199 -8.82 -20.86 -9.39
N TYR A 200 -8.24 -20.02 -10.24
CA TYR A 200 -7.75 -18.69 -9.87
C TYR A 200 -8.25 -17.58 -10.81
N GLY A 201 -8.27 -16.36 -10.29
CA GLY A 201 -8.64 -15.15 -11.02
C GLY A 201 -10.12 -15.07 -11.44
N LEU A 202 -10.48 -13.98 -12.11
CA LEU A 202 -11.86 -13.68 -12.55
C LEU A 202 -12.43 -14.76 -13.49
N HIS A 203 -11.59 -15.31 -14.37
CA HIS A 203 -11.99 -16.31 -15.35
C HIS A 203 -11.90 -17.76 -14.84
N LYS A 204 -11.64 -17.96 -13.54
CA LYS A 204 -11.57 -19.28 -12.88
C LYS A 204 -10.69 -20.28 -13.64
N LYS A 205 -9.51 -19.83 -14.07
CA LYS A 205 -8.53 -20.67 -14.80
C LYS A 205 -7.88 -21.65 -13.83
N ASN A 206 -7.49 -22.82 -14.34
CA ASN A 206 -6.76 -23.81 -13.55
C ASN A 206 -5.28 -23.42 -13.42
N ILE A 207 -4.66 -23.64 -12.26
CA ILE A 207 -3.22 -23.38 -12.04
C ILE A 207 -2.35 -24.17 -13.03
N GLY A 208 -2.74 -25.42 -13.28
CA GLY A 208 -2.09 -26.30 -14.26
C GLY A 208 -0.94 -27.14 -13.67
N PRO A 209 -0.64 -28.29 -14.29
CA PRO A 209 0.19 -29.35 -13.71
C PRO A 209 1.68 -28.99 -13.59
N ALA A 210 2.21 -28.12 -14.47
CA ALA A 210 3.62 -27.74 -14.45
C ALA A 210 4.00 -27.01 -13.14
N LEU A 211 3.18 -26.05 -12.72
CA LEU A 211 3.39 -25.32 -11.46
C LEU A 211 3.11 -26.20 -10.25
N SER A 212 2.12 -27.09 -10.34
CA SER A 212 1.84 -28.06 -9.29
C SER A 212 3.04 -28.97 -9.02
N ARG A 213 3.66 -29.53 -10.07
CA ARG A 213 4.90 -30.33 -9.91
C ARG A 213 6.04 -29.52 -9.31
N SER A 214 6.19 -28.26 -9.74
CA SER A 214 7.21 -27.38 -9.17
C SER A 214 6.99 -27.14 -7.69
N LEU A 215 5.75 -26.98 -7.22
CA LEU A 215 5.45 -26.82 -5.79
C LEU A 215 5.70 -28.12 -5.01
N LEU A 216 5.30 -29.27 -5.56
CA LEU A 216 5.50 -30.56 -4.90
C LEU A 216 6.97 -30.87 -4.64
N LEU A 217 7.88 -30.43 -5.51
CA LEU A 217 9.31 -30.61 -5.33
C LEU A 217 9.85 -29.98 -4.02
N PHE A 218 9.16 -28.97 -3.49
CA PHE A 218 9.59 -28.25 -2.28
C PHE A 218 8.81 -28.64 -1.04
N TYR A 219 7.54 -29.03 -1.19
CA TYR A 219 6.65 -29.35 -0.06
C TYR A 219 6.50 -30.84 0.20
N SER A 220 6.94 -31.71 -0.72
CA SER A 220 6.94 -33.16 -0.45
C SER A 220 8.15 -33.48 0.43
N PRO A 221 7.95 -34.14 1.59
CA PRO A 221 9.06 -34.66 2.36
C PRO A 221 9.78 -35.74 1.53
N SER A 222 11.12 -35.69 1.57
CA SER A 222 12.01 -36.74 1.05
C SER A 222 11.88 -38.02 1.84
#